data_AF-A0A2T0WUQ4-F1
#
_entry.id   AF-A0A2T0WUQ4-F1
#
_cell.length_a   1.000
_cell.length_b   1.000
_cell.length_c   1.000
_cell.angle_alpha   90.00
_cell.angle_beta   90.00
_cell.angle_gamma   90.00
#
_symmetry.space_group_name_H-M   'P 1'
#
loop_
_entity.id
_entity.type
_entity.pdbx_description
1 polymer ?
#
loop_
_entity_poly.entity_id
_entity_poly.type
_entity_poly.pdbx_seq_one_letter_code
_entity_poly.pdbx_strand_id
1 'polypeptide(L)'
;MKKLLYPFIISLFLISCNEDKGDPLYTGSEIEYMLHQSSDFDYSGKLIVRELTGGELELSIELDGTKSDDVYFFTAHLHFGAYDDVDAPIAHLLDPIDIRSLKSTTVLGVLSDQTTLTLEDFKTFDGHVKVHLADSGPDYETILVAGNVGLNDNSPVSFDREKMTICSPYF
;
A
#
# COMPACT_ATOMS: atom_id res chain seq x y z
N MET A 1 26.02 65.11 34.15
CA MET A 1 25.84 65.09 32.67
C MET A 1 26.73 63.97 32.15
N LYS A 2 26.34 62.90 31.46
CA LYS A 2 25.12 62.43 30.79
C LYS A 2 24.98 60.94 31.11
N LYS A 3 23.74 60.46 31.28
CA LYS A 3 23.40 59.04 31.37
C LYS A 3 23.53 58.42 29.98
N LEU A 4 24.21 57.29 29.84
CA LEU A 4 24.14 56.44 28.63
C LEU A 4 23.70 55.04 29.06
N LEU A 5 22.40 54.84 28.90
CA LEU A 5 21.70 53.55 28.92
C LEU A 5 22.17 52.75 27.69
N TYR A 6 22.55 51.49 27.87
CA TYR A 6 22.71 50.55 26.75
C TYR A 6 21.69 49.42 26.94
N PRO A 7 20.82 49.14 25.95
CA PRO A 7 19.77 48.15 26.12
C PRO A 7 20.33 46.73 26.03
N PHE A 8 19.88 45.89 26.96
CA PHE A 8 20.03 44.44 26.96
C PHE A 8 19.09 43.88 25.88
N ILE A 9 19.64 43.50 24.73
CA ILE A 9 18.90 42.82 23.66
C ILE A 9 18.71 41.35 24.09
N ILE A 10 17.54 41.05 24.65
CA ILE A 10 17.04 39.68 24.79
C ILE A 10 16.55 39.25 23.41
N SER A 11 17.34 38.43 22.74
CA SER A 11 16.88 37.67 21.58
C SER A 11 15.95 36.57 22.08
N LEU A 12 14.65 36.78 21.95
CA LEU A 12 13.63 35.77 22.19
C LEU A 12 13.59 34.86 20.95
N PHE A 13 14.38 33.78 20.98
CA PHE A 13 14.20 32.67 20.03
C PHE A 13 12.89 31.96 20.37
N LEU A 14 11.82 32.31 19.64
CA LEU A 14 10.59 31.53 19.62
C LEU A 14 10.87 30.26 18.80
N ILE A 15 11.19 29.17 19.50
CA ILE A 15 11.19 27.82 18.93
C ILE A 15 9.72 27.45 18.71
N SER A 16 9.26 27.56 17.47
CA SER A 16 7.96 27.03 17.04
C SER A 16 8.15 25.53 16.74
N CYS A 17 8.11 24.69 17.77
CA CYS A 17 7.87 23.26 17.57
C CYS A 17 6.37 23.07 17.37
N ASN A 18 5.92 22.95 16.12
CA ASN A 18 4.66 22.27 15.87
C ASN A 18 4.91 20.80 16.17
N GLU A 19 4.48 20.35 17.34
CA GLU A 19 4.30 18.92 17.60
C GLU A 19 3.17 18.46 16.70
N ASP A 20 3.51 17.88 15.55
CA ASP A 20 2.55 17.18 14.70
C ASP A 20 2.09 15.97 15.50
N LYS A 21 0.98 16.14 16.25
CA LYS A 21 0.33 15.05 16.96
C LYS A 21 -0.32 14.22 15.87
N GLY A 22 0.35 13.15 15.46
CA GLY A 22 -0.08 12.25 14.41
C GLY A 22 -1.55 11.82 14.55
N ASP A 23 -2.12 11.32 13.46
CA ASP A 23 -3.53 10.93 13.40
C ASP A 23 -3.84 9.88 14.49
N PRO A 24 -4.78 10.16 15.43
CA PRO A 24 -5.09 9.25 16.55
C PRO A 24 -5.68 7.90 16.11
N LEU A 25 -6.09 7.77 14.85
CA LEU A 25 -6.57 6.50 14.29
C LEU A 25 -5.45 5.45 14.22
N TYR A 26 -4.20 5.88 14.03
CA TYR A 26 -3.06 5.00 13.80
C TYR A 26 -2.09 5.00 14.98
N THR A 27 -1.35 3.90 15.15
CA THR A 27 -0.26 3.82 16.13
C THR A 27 0.95 4.67 15.74
N GLY A 28 1.02 5.08 14.47
CA GLY A 28 2.16 5.74 13.83
C GLY A 28 3.13 4.77 13.16
N SER A 29 2.91 3.46 13.29
CA SER A 29 3.70 2.44 12.58
C SER A 29 3.16 2.23 11.17
N GLU A 30 4.05 2.29 10.16
CA GLU A 30 3.72 1.99 8.77
C GLU A 30 4.86 1.29 8.04
N ILE A 31 4.52 0.54 6.99
CA ILE A 31 5.45 -0.03 6.01
C ILE A 31 4.88 0.16 4.61
N GLU A 32 5.77 0.31 3.62
CA GLU A 32 5.41 0.57 2.23
C GLU A 32 6.05 -0.46 1.29
N TYR A 33 5.31 -0.90 0.28
CA TYR A 33 5.77 -1.79 -0.78
C TYR A 33 5.44 -1.18 -2.14
N MET A 34 6.38 -1.23 -3.07
CA MET A 34 6.15 -0.81 -4.45
C MET A 34 5.26 -1.81 -5.18
N LEU A 35 4.33 -1.29 -5.98
CA LEU A 35 3.56 -2.05 -6.96
C LEU A 35 4.07 -1.66 -8.35
N HIS A 36 4.72 -2.61 -9.00
CA HIS A 36 5.39 -2.40 -10.27
C HIS A 36 4.43 -2.60 -11.43
N GLN A 37 4.68 -1.93 -12.56
CA GLN A 37 3.88 -2.09 -13.77
C GLN A 37 3.96 -3.53 -14.30
N SER A 38 2.81 -4.14 -14.52
CA SER A 38 2.69 -5.57 -14.85
C SER A 38 2.00 -5.87 -16.18
N SER A 39 1.57 -4.84 -16.90
CA SER A 39 0.94 -4.97 -18.22
C SER A 39 1.39 -3.86 -19.17
N ASP A 40 0.77 -3.79 -20.34
CA ASP A 40 0.99 -2.71 -21.30
C ASP A 40 0.27 -1.41 -20.90
N PHE A 41 -0.55 -1.43 -19.84
CA PHE A 41 -1.08 -0.22 -19.23
C PHE A 41 -0.02 0.42 -18.33
N ASP A 42 0.15 1.75 -18.46
CA ASP A 42 1.10 2.54 -17.69
C ASP A 42 0.55 2.87 -16.31
N TYR A 43 0.46 1.84 -15.46
CA TYR A 43 0.18 1.96 -14.04
C TYR A 43 1.37 1.48 -13.22
N SER A 44 1.63 2.18 -12.14
CA SER A 44 2.52 1.77 -11.04
C SER A 44 1.88 2.20 -9.73
N GLY A 45 2.49 1.93 -8.60
CA GLY A 45 1.96 2.45 -7.34
C GLY A 45 2.65 1.89 -6.13
N LYS A 46 1.93 1.92 -5.02
CA LYS A 46 2.38 1.40 -3.74
C LYS A 46 1.23 0.84 -2.91
N LEU A 47 1.57 -0.13 -2.07
CA LEU A 47 0.78 -0.56 -0.94
C LEU A 47 1.37 0.07 0.33
N ILE A 48 0.53 0.74 1.11
CA ILE A 48 0.88 1.27 2.43
C ILE A 48 0.12 0.44 3.46
N VAL A 49 0.83 -0.14 4.41
CA VAL A 49 0.26 -0.93 5.51
C VAL A 49 0.45 -0.14 6.79
N ARG A 50 -0.66 0.21 7.44
CA ARG A 50 -0.67 0.97 8.70
C ARG A 50 -1.32 0.16 9.79
N GLU A 51 -0.80 0.31 11.00
CA GLU A 51 -1.42 -0.30 12.19
C GLU A 51 -2.41 0.70 12.81
N LEU A 52 -3.66 0.28 12.94
CA LEU A 52 -4.71 1.02 13.63
C LEU A 52 -4.51 0.92 15.15
N THR A 53 -4.94 1.93 15.89
CA THR A 53 -4.92 1.90 17.38
C THR A 53 -5.76 0.75 17.96
N GLY A 54 -6.68 0.17 17.16
CA GLY A 54 -7.44 -1.04 17.48
C GLY A 54 -6.67 -2.37 17.35
N GLY A 55 -5.47 -2.35 16.76
CA GLY A 55 -4.62 -3.52 16.53
C GLY A 55 -4.80 -4.18 15.17
N GLU A 56 -5.81 -3.79 14.39
CA GLU A 56 -6.00 -4.22 13.01
C GLU A 56 -5.04 -3.49 12.05
N LEU A 57 -4.85 -4.05 10.86
CA LEU A 57 -4.08 -3.41 9.79
C LEU A 57 -5.01 -2.73 8.80
N GLU A 58 -4.62 -1.56 8.33
CA GLU A 58 -5.21 -0.89 7.18
C GLU A 58 -4.24 -0.97 6.00
N LEU A 59 -4.71 -1.52 4.88
CA LEU A 59 -3.99 -1.61 3.61
C LEU A 59 -4.54 -0.56 2.66
N SER A 60 -3.72 0.44 2.32
CA SER A 60 -4.06 1.46 1.34
C SER A 60 -3.26 1.23 0.06
N ILE A 61 -3.94 1.13 -1.07
CA ILE A 61 -3.32 1.08 -2.39
C ILE A 61 -3.43 2.47 -3.03
N GLU A 62 -2.31 3.01 -3.48
CA GLU A 62 -2.27 4.23 -4.28
C GLU A 62 -1.57 3.93 -5.61
N LEU A 63 -2.30 4.10 -6.72
CA LEU A 63 -1.74 3.92 -8.06
C LEU A 63 -1.44 5.27 -8.71
N ASP A 64 -0.38 5.29 -9.49
CA ASP A 64 -0.02 6.33 -10.45
C ASP A 64 -0.32 5.81 -11.86
N GLY A 65 -1.08 6.60 -12.62
CA GLY A 65 -1.45 6.26 -14.00
C GLY A 65 -2.64 7.09 -14.49
N THR A 66 -3.31 6.61 -15.53
CA THR A 66 -4.42 7.34 -16.15
C THR A 66 -5.69 7.27 -15.29
N LYS A 67 -6.34 8.41 -15.08
CA LYS A 67 -7.67 8.50 -14.46
C LYS A 67 -8.77 8.59 -15.51
N SER A 68 -9.96 8.12 -15.18
CA SER A 68 -11.19 8.33 -15.94
C SER A 68 -12.28 8.88 -15.03
N ASP A 69 -13.29 9.55 -15.58
CA ASP A 69 -14.53 9.91 -14.88
C ASP A 69 -15.53 8.74 -14.81
N ASP A 70 -15.23 7.63 -15.50
CA ASP A 70 -16.04 6.43 -15.51
C ASP A 70 -16.17 5.81 -14.11
N VAL A 71 -17.32 5.18 -13.86
CA VAL A 71 -17.52 4.36 -12.67
C VAL A 71 -16.94 2.97 -12.96
N TYR A 72 -15.62 2.86 -12.84
CA TYR A 72 -14.87 1.62 -13.05
C TYR A 72 -13.91 1.37 -11.89
N PHE A 73 -13.75 0.10 -11.52
CA PHE A 73 -12.96 -0.29 -10.36
C PHE A 73 -12.03 -1.44 -10.73
N PHE A 74 -10.74 -1.30 -10.41
CA PHE A 74 -9.75 -2.35 -10.55
C PHE A 74 -9.80 -3.29 -9.35
N THR A 75 -9.72 -4.59 -9.60
CA THR A 75 -9.83 -5.60 -8.54
C THR A 75 -8.47 -5.87 -7.94
N ALA A 76 -8.37 -5.89 -6.61
CA ALA A 76 -7.09 -6.11 -5.92
C ALA A 76 -7.16 -7.29 -4.95
N HIS A 77 -6.08 -8.07 -4.92
CA HIS A 77 -5.96 -9.25 -4.07
C HIS A 77 -4.63 -9.25 -3.34
N LEU A 78 -4.66 -9.65 -2.07
CA LEU A 78 -3.50 -10.12 -1.33
C LEU A 78 -3.42 -11.64 -1.51
N HIS A 79 -2.28 -12.14 -1.97
CA HIS A 79 -2.03 -13.56 -2.18
C HIS A 79 -0.93 -14.05 -1.23
N PHE A 80 -0.94 -15.37 -0.96
CA PHE A 80 0.20 -16.07 -0.38
C PHE A 80 1.27 -16.34 -1.44
N GLY A 81 2.54 -16.44 -1.04
CA GLY A 81 3.67 -16.71 -1.94
C GLY A 81 4.15 -15.49 -2.71
N ALA A 82 5.20 -15.65 -3.51
CA ALA A 82 5.75 -14.60 -4.36
C ALA A 82 4.87 -14.35 -5.60
N TYR A 83 5.01 -13.18 -6.25
CA TYR A 83 4.17 -12.82 -7.41
C TYR A 83 4.31 -13.75 -8.63
N ASP A 84 5.43 -14.46 -8.71
CA ASP A 84 5.80 -15.41 -9.76
C ASP A 84 5.52 -16.88 -9.37
N ASP A 85 4.92 -17.13 -8.20
CA ASP A 85 4.45 -18.46 -7.83
C ASP A 85 3.21 -18.85 -8.63
N VAL A 86 3.21 -20.10 -9.12
CA VAL A 86 2.08 -20.65 -9.86
C VAL A 86 0.95 -20.97 -8.89
N ASP A 87 -0.28 -20.57 -9.25
CA ASP A 87 -1.50 -20.85 -8.48
C ASP A 87 -1.47 -20.35 -7.03
N ALA A 88 -0.79 -19.23 -6.79
CA ALA A 88 -0.74 -18.55 -5.50
C ALA A 88 -2.16 -18.29 -4.94
N PRO A 89 -2.55 -18.94 -3.81
CA PRO A 89 -3.89 -18.78 -3.26
C PRO A 89 -4.15 -17.36 -2.77
N ILE A 90 -5.39 -16.89 -2.89
CA ILE A 90 -5.75 -15.57 -2.39
C ILE A 90 -5.85 -15.64 -0.86
N ALA A 91 -5.09 -14.77 -0.18
CA ALA A 91 -5.12 -14.59 1.26
C ALA A 91 -6.28 -13.69 1.69
N HIS A 92 -6.55 -12.61 0.96
CA HIS A 92 -7.66 -11.69 1.22
C HIS A 92 -8.07 -10.92 -0.04
N LEU A 93 -9.38 -10.67 -0.19
CA LEU A 93 -9.90 -9.74 -1.19
C LEU A 93 -9.71 -8.31 -0.69
N LEU A 94 -9.08 -7.45 -1.47
CA LEU A 94 -8.92 -6.05 -1.11
C LEU A 94 -10.04 -5.21 -1.73
N ASP A 95 -10.37 -4.10 -1.09
CA ASP A 95 -11.33 -3.14 -1.62
C ASP A 95 -10.82 -2.63 -2.99
N PRO A 96 -11.72 -2.56 -3.99
CA PRO A 96 -11.30 -2.33 -5.36
C PRO A 96 -10.91 -0.86 -5.57
N ILE A 97 -9.96 -0.62 -6.47
CA ILE A 97 -9.38 0.69 -6.73
C ILE A 97 -10.30 1.46 -7.67
N ASP A 98 -10.83 2.60 -7.24
CA ASP A 98 -11.64 3.48 -8.08
C ASP A 98 -10.78 4.23 -9.10
N ILE A 99 -11.03 4.04 -10.40
CA ILE A 99 -10.24 4.67 -11.49
C ILE A 99 -10.22 6.21 -11.42
N ARG A 100 -11.24 6.82 -10.80
CA ARG A 100 -11.33 8.29 -10.64
C ARG A 100 -10.33 8.81 -9.63
N SER A 101 -10.05 8.02 -8.59
CA SER A 101 -9.15 8.41 -7.50
C SER A 101 -7.77 7.77 -7.61
N LEU A 102 -7.70 6.58 -8.20
CA LEU A 102 -6.59 5.62 -8.16
C LEU A 102 -6.21 5.18 -6.74
N LYS A 103 -7.20 5.12 -5.84
CA LYS A 103 -6.99 4.74 -4.44
C LYS A 103 -8.01 3.71 -3.98
N SER A 104 -7.60 2.85 -3.06
CA SER A 104 -8.49 2.07 -2.19
C SER A 104 -7.87 1.90 -0.80
N THR A 105 -8.72 1.59 0.17
CA THR A 105 -8.32 1.35 1.56
C THR A 105 -9.13 0.18 2.09
N THR A 106 -8.47 -0.85 2.61
CA THR A 106 -9.07 -2.05 3.20
C THR A 106 -8.63 -2.18 4.65
N VAL A 107 -9.55 -2.36 5.59
CA VAL A 107 -9.20 -2.85 6.93
C VAL A 107 -9.09 -4.37 6.84
N LEU A 108 -7.89 -4.89 7.07
CA LEU A 108 -7.57 -6.29 6.89
C LEU A 108 -8.21 -7.12 8.00
N GLY A 109 -9.06 -8.05 7.60
CA GLY A 109 -9.68 -9.02 8.50
C GLY A 109 -8.88 -10.30 8.63
N VAL A 110 -9.59 -11.37 8.98
CA VAL A 110 -9.05 -12.73 9.01
C VAL A 110 -8.75 -13.17 7.57
N LEU A 111 -7.56 -13.72 7.34
CA LEU A 111 -7.16 -14.27 6.06
C LEU A 111 -7.91 -15.57 5.75
N SER A 112 -7.83 -16.04 4.51
CA SER A 112 -8.49 -17.26 4.05
C SER A 112 -8.01 -18.54 4.76
N ASP A 113 -6.81 -18.53 5.35
CA ASP A 113 -6.26 -19.60 6.17
C ASP A 113 -6.63 -19.50 7.66
N GLN A 114 -7.53 -18.57 8.01
CA GLN A 114 -7.98 -18.23 9.37
C GLN A 114 -6.94 -17.51 10.24
N THR A 115 -5.83 -17.05 9.68
CA THR A 115 -4.86 -16.23 10.41
C THR A 115 -5.28 -14.76 10.47
N THR A 116 -4.77 -14.03 11.45
CA THR A 116 -4.88 -12.57 11.56
C THR A 116 -3.47 -12.02 11.66
N LEU A 117 -3.15 -11.01 10.87
CA LEU A 117 -1.82 -10.43 10.83
C LEU A 117 -1.73 -9.20 11.75
N THR A 118 -0.71 -9.18 12.61
CA THR A 118 -0.18 -7.93 13.16
C THR A 118 0.80 -7.29 12.17
N LEU A 119 1.23 -6.05 12.42
CA LEU A 119 2.21 -5.40 11.55
C LEU A 119 3.55 -6.15 11.53
N GLU A 120 3.95 -6.75 12.66
CA GLU A 120 5.16 -7.58 12.72
C GLU A 120 5.02 -8.88 11.93
N ASP A 121 3.84 -9.52 11.98
CA ASP A 121 3.57 -10.69 11.14
C ASP A 121 3.62 -10.31 9.65
N PHE A 122 3.04 -9.17 9.28
CA PHE A 122 3.02 -8.68 7.89
C PHE A 122 4.43 -8.48 7.31
N LYS A 123 5.39 -7.98 8.11
CA LYS A 123 6.79 -7.83 7.68
C LYS A 123 7.46 -9.14 7.29
N THR A 124 6.96 -10.26 7.80
CA THR A 124 7.45 -11.61 7.49
C THR A 124 6.43 -12.45 6.72
N PHE A 125 5.35 -11.85 6.25
CA PHE A 125 4.33 -12.54 5.47
C PHE A 125 4.92 -12.97 4.13
N ASP A 126 4.72 -14.23 3.76
CA ASP A 126 5.06 -14.72 2.43
C ASP A 126 3.90 -14.40 1.49
N GLY A 127 3.98 -13.27 0.81
CA GLY A 127 2.88 -12.82 -0.03
C GLY A 127 3.24 -11.80 -1.10
N HIS A 128 2.20 -11.45 -1.85
CA HIS A 128 2.24 -10.39 -2.84
C HIS A 128 0.84 -9.78 -3.07
N VAL A 129 0.81 -8.60 -3.67
CA VAL A 129 -0.42 -7.95 -4.14
C VAL A 129 -0.45 -7.94 -5.67
N LYS A 130 -1.63 -8.19 -6.24
CA LYS A 130 -1.93 -8.01 -7.66
C LYS A 130 -3.18 -7.14 -7.81
N VAL A 131 -3.16 -6.26 -8.82
CA VAL A 131 -4.31 -5.45 -9.22
C VAL A 131 -4.66 -5.79 -10.67
N HIS A 132 -5.89 -6.22 -10.89
CA HIS A 132 -6.44 -6.67 -12.16
C HIS A 132 -7.28 -5.57 -12.81
N LEU A 133 -7.30 -5.54 -14.14
CA LEU A 133 -8.12 -4.59 -14.89
C LEU A 133 -9.62 -4.79 -14.58
N ALA A 134 -10.10 -6.03 -14.54
CA ALA A 134 -11.49 -6.35 -14.20
C ALA A 134 -11.59 -7.43 -13.10
N ASP A 135 -12.78 -7.60 -12.52
CA ASP A 135 -13.11 -8.68 -11.58
C ASP A 135 -13.40 -10.02 -12.27
N SER A 136 -13.63 -10.01 -13.58
CA SER A 136 -14.11 -11.16 -14.34
C SER A 136 -13.88 -11.01 -15.85
N GLY A 137 -14.08 -12.09 -16.59
CA GLY A 137 -13.90 -12.11 -18.04
C GLY A 137 -12.43 -12.08 -18.46
N PRO A 138 -12.14 -11.82 -19.75
CA PRO A 138 -10.77 -11.85 -20.26
C PRO A 138 -9.88 -10.77 -19.65
N ASP A 139 -10.45 -9.63 -19.25
CA ASP A 139 -9.72 -8.53 -18.65
C ASP A 139 -9.24 -8.83 -17.22
N TYR A 140 -9.79 -9.87 -16.57
CA TYR A 140 -9.26 -10.38 -15.30
C TYR A 140 -7.81 -10.84 -15.43
N GLU A 141 -7.41 -11.41 -16.57
CA GLU A 141 -6.04 -11.88 -16.78
C GLU A 141 -5.05 -10.72 -16.98
N THR A 142 -5.55 -9.48 -17.16
CA THR A 142 -4.73 -8.29 -17.27
C THR A 142 -4.38 -7.77 -15.88
N ILE A 143 -3.16 -8.07 -15.42
CA ILE A 143 -2.63 -7.56 -14.16
C ILE A 143 -1.96 -6.20 -14.42
N LEU A 144 -2.58 -5.13 -13.92
CA LEU A 144 -2.10 -3.75 -14.07
C LEU A 144 -0.80 -3.53 -13.31
N VAL A 145 -0.79 -3.91 -12.03
CA VAL A 145 0.39 -3.83 -11.16
C VAL A 145 0.51 -5.06 -10.26
N ALA A 146 1.74 -5.38 -9.87
CA ALA A 146 2.04 -6.42 -8.89
C ALA A 146 3.23 -6.04 -8.00
N GLY A 147 3.26 -6.53 -6.78
CA GLY A 147 4.38 -6.32 -5.88
C GLY A 147 4.43 -7.34 -4.76
N ASN A 148 5.61 -7.91 -4.54
CA ASN A 148 5.90 -8.73 -3.38
C ASN A 148 5.73 -7.93 -2.08
N VAL A 149 5.30 -8.60 -1.00
CA VAL A 149 5.19 -8.02 0.34
C VAL A 149 5.87 -8.92 1.37
N GLY A 150 6.00 -8.40 2.59
CA GLY A 150 6.59 -9.11 3.72
C GLY A 150 8.01 -9.60 3.44
N LEU A 151 8.23 -10.92 3.48
CA LEU A 151 9.56 -11.52 3.35
C LEU A 151 10.09 -11.53 1.91
N ASN A 152 9.21 -11.36 0.92
CA ASN A 152 9.56 -11.47 -0.49
C ASN A 152 10.23 -10.19 -1.00
N ASP A 153 11.26 -10.32 -1.84
CA ASP A 153 12.02 -9.17 -2.35
C ASP A 153 11.15 -8.28 -3.24
N ASN A 154 10.89 -7.05 -2.79
CA ASN A 154 10.09 -6.04 -3.47
C ASN A 154 10.94 -5.01 -4.25
N SER A 155 12.27 -5.16 -4.27
CA SER A 155 13.13 -4.20 -4.95
C SER A 155 12.85 -4.12 -6.46
N PRO A 156 12.98 -2.94 -7.10
CA PRO A 156 12.76 -2.81 -8.54
C PRO A 156 13.64 -3.74 -9.40
N VAL A 157 14.78 -4.20 -8.87
CA VAL A 157 15.71 -5.08 -9.58
C VAL A 157 15.32 -6.56 -9.50
N SER A 158 14.51 -6.96 -8.51
CA SER A 158 14.00 -8.33 -8.37
C SER A 158 12.70 -8.55 -9.15
N PHE A 159 12.02 -7.47 -9.53
CA PHE A 159 10.78 -7.53 -10.28
C PHE A 159 11.01 -7.84 -11.76
N ASP A 160 10.29 -8.85 -12.25
CA ASP A 160 10.36 -9.34 -13.62
C ASP A 160 8.94 -9.72 -14.09
N ARG A 161 8.30 -8.80 -14.83
CA ARG A 161 6.94 -9.00 -15.34
C ARG A 161 6.79 -10.26 -16.20
N GLU A 162 7.86 -10.76 -16.82
CA GLU A 162 7.79 -11.94 -17.71
C GLU A 162 7.61 -13.24 -16.93
N LYS A 163 7.92 -13.25 -15.63
CA LYS A 163 7.72 -14.40 -14.73
C LYS A 163 6.39 -14.39 -14.00
N MET A 164 5.63 -13.30 -14.11
CA MET A 164 4.37 -13.15 -13.41
C MET A 164 3.38 -14.23 -13.84
N THR A 165 2.75 -14.86 -12.85
CA THR A 165 1.73 -15.88 -13.05
C THR A 165 0.33 -15.27 -13.05
N ILE A 166 -0.56 -15.83 -13.87
CA ILE A 166 -1.98 -15.44 -13.88
C ILE A 166 -2.65 -16.03 -12.62
N CYS A 167 -3.48 -15.23 -11.96
CA CYS A 167 -4.23 -15.69 -10.79
C CYS A 167 -5.30 -16.71 -11.21
N SER A 168 -5.49 -17.76 -10.42
CA SER A 168 -6.73 -18.55 -10.49
C SER A 168 -7.89 -17.66 -10.04
N PRO A 169 -9.00 -17.54 -10.81
CA PRO A 169 -10.15 -16.72 -10.43
C PRO A 169 -11.03 -17.36 -9.34
N TYR A 170 -10.66 -18.54 -8.85
CA TYR A 170 -11.47 -19.32 -7.90
C TYR A 170 -10.88 -19.28 -6.50
N PHE A 171 -11.72 -18.86 -5.54
CA PHE A 171 -11.50 -18.90 -4.09
C PHE A 171 -12.00 -20.24 -3.50
#